data_AF-A0A8J5CML7-F1
#
_entry.id   AF-A0A8J5CML7-F1
#
_cell.length_a   1.000
_cell.length_b   1.000
_cell.length_c   1.000
_cell.angle_alpha   90.00
_cell.angle_beta   90.00
_cell.angle_gamma   90.00
#
_symmetry.space_group_name_H-M   'P 1'
#
loop_
_entity.id
_entity.type
_entity.pdbx_description
1 polymer ?
#
loop_
_entity_poly.entity_id
_entity_poly.type
_entity_poly.pdbx_seq_one_letter_code
_entity_poly.pdbx_strand_id
1 'polypeptide(L)'
;MNPDMDKILLFGDSITQYSSDQGLSFALAPALQHLYQRKLDILVRGYSGYNSDQAVQFFDHILEHEKGIKLVVIFFGSNDSATNEQHVPLDRYKSNLETLAQQAVDRGVKVIITGPAPHDELARREMFKDEPGVNPRSSQLQRQYSEAACEVASKMGLPSINLWQAFASDAGWKSGMPLPSTVEGEGQDNETSVTKYLVDGLHFAGPGYKVWFDELVKVIRKEYPDLSDETLPMVMPLTPKMRLAVILTCAAAVHAQLFSNFFNNMQKKKEFGVEESWHNQEYQKVQCNNGYTCPDTLTCAKSPLDCPCQFPASEIKCVYPDKSGYVCISKPGDGYDGEDASSKAEEGNRDCAWVNKAFRGEL
;
A
#
# COMPACT_ATOMS: atom_id res chain seq x y z
N MET A 1 -3.42 27.30 16.00
CA MET A 1 -2.84 26.60 14.84
C MET A 1 -3.93 25.72 14.29
N ASN A 2 -4.21 25.81 12.99
CA ASN A 2 -5.13 24.87 12.35
C ASN A 2 -4.39 23.53 12.21
N PRO A 3 -4.85 22.43 12.85
CA PRO A 3 -4.23 21.12 12.70
C PRO A 3 -4.50 20.49 11.33
N ASP A 4 -5.44 21.04 10.55
CA ASP A 4 -5.80 20.50 9.24
C ASP A 4 -4.67 20.72 8.23
N MET A 5 -4.00 19.64 7.87
CA MET A 5 -3.00 19.61 6.82
C MET A 5 -3.68 19.63 5.44
N ASP A 6 -3.04 20.33 4.51
CA ASP A 6 -3.32 20.23 3.08
C ASP A 6 -3.00 18.81 2.57
N LYS A 7 -3.66 18.36 1.50
CA LYS A 7 -3.69 16.95 1.10
C LYS A 7 -3.38 16.72 -0.37
N ILE A 8 -2.73 15.59 -0.67
CA ILE A 8 -2.75 14.94 -1.97
C ILE A 8 -3.77 13.80 -1.90
N LEU A 9 -4.79 13.84 -2.75
CA LEU A 9 -5.80 12.78 -2.88
C LEU A 9 -5.39 11.82 -4.00
N LEU A 10 -5.21 10.55 -3.67
CA LEU A 10 -5.11 9.45 -4.64
C LEU A 10 -6.51 8.87 -4.83
N PHE A 11 -7.08 9.04 -6.02
CA PHE A 11 -8.44 8.61 -6.34
C PHE A 11 -8.44 7.61 -7.49
N GLY A 12 -8.94 6.39 -7.26
CA GLY A 12 -8.85 5.34 -8.26
C GLY A 12 -9.52 4.03 -7.88
N ASP A 13 -9.12 2.96 -8.56
CA ASP A 13 -9.65 1.61 -8.39
C ASP A 13 -8.87 0.78 -7.34
N SER A 14 -8.83 -0.55 -7.51
CA SER A 14 -8.09 -1.49 -6.65
C SER A 14 -6.61 -1.18 -6.57
N ILE A 15 -5.97 -0.70 -7.64
CA ILE A 15 -4.54 -0.38 -7.63
C ILE A 15 -4.28 0.84 -6.73
N THR A 16 -5.23 1.78 -6.68
CA THR A 16 -5.15 2.86 -5.68
C THR A 16 -5.46 2.35 -4.28
N GLN A 17 -6.43 1.45 -4.12
CA GLN A 17 -6.81 0.87 -2.81
C GLN A 17 -5.66 0.10 -2.16
N TYR A 18 -4.92 -0.69 -2.95
CA TYR A 18 -3.82 -1.52 -2.49
C TYR A 18 -2.48 -0.78 -2.43
N SER A 19 -2.45 0.52 -2.74
CA SER A 19 -1.24 1.36 -2.67
C SER A 19 -0.65 1.51 -1.26
N SER A 20 -1.40 1.09 -0.22
CA SER A 20 -0.99 1.08 1.18
C SER A 20 -0.58 -0.30 1.70
N ASP A 21 -0.57 -1.34 0.88
CA ASP A 21 -0.24 -2.70 1.32
C ASP A 21 1.24 -2.82 1.74
N GLN A 22 1.48 -2.99 3.03
CA GLN A 22 2.82 -3.15 3.60
C GLN A 22 3.38 -4.58 3.48
N GLY A 23 2.60 -5.53 2.96
CA GLY A 23 3.11 -6.84 2.55
C GLY A 23 4.00 -6.77 1.30
N LEU A 24 3.94 -5.68 0.55
CA LEU A 24 4.75 -5.45 -0.64
C LEU A 24 6.15 -4.93 -0.27
N SER A 25 7.14 -5.25 -1.11
CA SER A 25 8.51 -4.73 -0.96
C SER A 25 8.60 -3.19 -1.10
N PHE A 26 7.58 -2.57 -1.70
CA PHE A 26 7.41 -1.14 -1.79
C PHE A 26 5.92 -0.80 -1.92
N ALA A 27 5.45 0.23 -1.21
CA ALA A 27 4.07 0.68 -1.23
C ALA A 27 4.01 2.20 -1.52
N LEU A 28 3.22 2.61 -2.51
CA LEU A 28 3.17 3.98 -3.01
C LEU A 28 2.73 4.98 -1.93
N ALA A 29 1.58 4.74 -1.28
CA ALA A 29 1.01 5.71 -0.35
C ALA A 29 1.90 5.93 0.89
N PRO A 30 2.45 4.90 1.57
CA PRO A 30 3.43 5.08 2.64
C PRO A 30 4.70 5.79 2.19
N ALA A 31 5.20 5.53 0.98
CA ALA A 31 6.37 6.23 0.43
C ALA A 31 6.08 7.72 0.21
N LEU A 32 4.90 8.07 -0.31
CA LEU A 32 4.47 9.46 -0.43
C LEU A 32 4.28 10.11 0.95
N GLN A 33 3.72 9.42 1.93
CA GLN A 33 3.58 9.93 3.31
C GLN A 33 4.94 10.24 3.93
N HIS A 34 5.93 9.38 3.71
CA HIS A 34 7.30 9.62 4.15
C HIS A 34 7.90 10.86 3.46
N LEU A 35 7.71 10.99 2.14
CA LEU A 35 8.23 12.10 1.34
C LEU A 35 7.62 13.45 1.74
N TYR A 36 6.30 13.47 1.97
CA TYR A 36 5.52 14.64 2.33
C TYR A 36 5.31 14.81 3.83
N GLN A 37 6.08 14.11 4.67
CA GLN A 37 5.97 14.21 6.12
C GLN A 37 6.03 15.67 6.58
N ARG A 38 5.01 16.08 7.35
CA ARG A 38 4.82 17.47 7.80
C ARG A 38 4.72 18.49 6.66
N LYS A 39 4.32 18.11 5.45
CA LYS A 39 4.08 19.02 4.32
C LYS A 39 2.66 18.88 3.81
N LEU A 40 2.29 17.67 3.39
CA LEU A 40 0.96 17.31 2.90
C LEU A 40 0.58 15.93 3.43
N ASP A 41 -0.69 15.75 3.78
CA ASP A 41 -1.22 14.43 4.05
C ASP A 41 -1.50 13.70 2.73
N ILE A 42 -1.37 12.37 2.74
CA ILE A 42 -1.74 11.52 1.61
C ILE A 42 -3.06 10.86 1.94
N LEU A 43 -4.10 11.24 1.20
CA LEU A 43 -5.44 10.71 1.35
C LEU A 43 -5.69 9.67 0.25
N VAL A 44 -5.98 8.43 0.63
CA VAL A 44 -6.28 7.35 -0.32
C VAL A 44 -7.79 7.14 -0.41
N ARG A 45 -8.33 7.17 -1.63
CA ARG A 45 -9.72 6.84 -1.97
C ARG A 45 -9.70 5.89 -3.17
N GLY A 46 -9.29 4.67 -2.92
CA GLY A 46 -9.30 3.57 -3.89
C GLY A 46 -10.50 2.66 -3.69
N TYR A 47 -11.12 2.22 -4.79
CA TYR A 47 -12.34 1.41 -4.77
C TYR A 47 -12.15 0.16 -5.66
N SER A 48 -11.87 -0.98 -5.02
CA SER A 48 -11.57 -2.22 -5.74
C SER A 48 -12.73 -2.66 -6.63
N GLY A 49 -12.40 -2.99 -7.88
CA GLY A 49 -13.36 -3.37 -8.92
C GLY A 49 -14.09 -2.22 -9.62
N TYR A 50 -13.91 -0.97 -9.18
CA TYR A 50 -14.66 0.16 -9.75
C TYR A 50 -14.11 0.59 -11.12
N ASN A 51 -15.00 1.02 -12.00
CA ASN A 51 -14.68 1.70 -13.26
C ASN A 51 -15.01 3.20 -13.20
N SER A 52 -14.69 3.94 -14.27
CA SER A 52 -14.91 5.38 -14.33
C SER A 52 -16.39 5.78 -14.29
N ASP A 53 -17.32 4.95 -14.78
CA ASP A 53 -18.77 5.23 -14.75
C ASP A 53 -19.32 5.24 -13.32
N GLN A 54 -18.77 4.39 -12.46
CA GLN A 54 -19.11 4.38 -11.04
C GLN A 54 -18.42 5.55 -10.32
N ALA A 55 -17.15 5.82 -10.64
CA ALA A 55 -16.37 6.90 -10.01
C ALA A 55 -17.05 8.27 -10.14
N VAL A 56 -17.58 8.60 -11.32
CA VAL A 56 -18.25 9.91 -11.57
C VAL A 56 -19.49 10.14 -10.69
N GLN A 57 -20.10 9.08 -10.16
CA GLN A 57 -21.33 9.20 -9.36
C GLN A 57 -21.08 9.77 -7.96
N PHE A 58 -19.87 9.64 -7.42
CA PHE A 58 -19.60 9.97 -6.01
C PHE A 58 -18.33 10.80 -5.80
N PHE A 59 -17.51 11.04 -6.82
CA PHE A 59 -16.29 11.82 -6.67
C PHE A 59 -16.55 13.25 -6.15
N ASP A 60 -17.60 13.90 -6.65
CA ASP A 60 -18.00 15.23 -6.20
C ASP A 60 -18.28 15.27 -4.69
N HIS A 61 -18.94 14.24 -4.16
CA HIS A 61 -19.23 14.09 -2.74
C HIS A 61 -17.95 13.98 -1.89
N ILE A 62 -16.91 13.30 -2.40
CA ILE A 62 -15.60 13.27 -1.72
C ILE A 62 -15.01 14.67 -1.64
N LEU A 63 -15.02 15.41 -2.76
CA LEU A 63 -14.46 16.77 -2.80
C LEU A 63 -15.22 17.77 -1.92
N GLU A 64 -16.51 17.56 -1.68
CA GLU A 64 -17.31 18.38 -0.75
C GLU A 64 -16.93 18.18 0.71
N HIS A 65 -16.56 16.95 1.09
CA HIS A 65 -16.34 16.59 2.50
C HIS A 65 -14.86 16.64 2.90
N GLU A 66 -13.96 16.46 1.95
CA GLU A 66 -12.52 16.48 2.17
C GLU A 66 -11.94 17.88 1.96
N LYS A 67 -11.56 18.52 3.08
CA LYS A 67 -10.98 19.87 3.05
C LYS A 67 -9.48 19.85 2.79
N GLY A 68 -8.99 20.90 2.15
CA GLY A 68 -7.55 21.15 1.98
C GLY A 68 -6.90 20.30 0.88
N ILE A 69 -7.65 19.68 -0.02
CA ILE A 69 -7.07 18.98 -1.17
C ILE A 69 -6.38 20.00 -2.08
N LYS A 70 -5.08 19.80 -2.34
CA LYS A 70 -4.28 20.64 -3.25
C LYS A 70 -4.01 19.96 -4.59
N LEU A 71 -4.01 18.64 -4.60
CA LEU A 71 -3.78 17.82 -5.77
C LEU A 71 -4.67 16.57 -5.71
N VAL A 72 -5.31 16.24 -6.83
CA VAL A 72 -5.93 14.93 -7.07
C VAL A 72 -5.12 14.19 -8.13
N VAL A 73 -4.78 12.94 -7.85
CA VAL A 73 -4.28 11.99 -8.82
C VAL A 73 -5.42 11.03 -9.16
N ILE A 74 -5.94 11.11 -10.38
CA ILE A 74 -7.05 10.28 -10.86
C ILE A 74 -6.45 9.07 -11.59
N PHE A 75 -6.81 7.85 -11.18
CA PHE A 75 -6.30 6.62 -11.78
C PHE A 75 -7.40 5.56 -11.95
N PHE A 76 -7.96 5.51 -13.16
CA PHE A 76 -8.93 4.51 -13.63
C PHE A 76 -8.50 4.02 -15.03
N GLY A 77 -9.22 3.04 -15.58
CA GLY A 77 -8.94 2.50 -16.93
C GLY A 77 -8.63 1.00 -16.94
N SER A 78 -8.09 0.46 -15.84
CA SER A 78 -7.74 -0.97 -15.75
C SER A 78 -8.98 -1.87 -15.78
N ASN A 79 -10.08 -1.43 -15.17
CA ASN A 79 -11.38 -2.09 -15.19
C ASN A 79 -12.22 -1.68 -16.41
N ASP A 80 -12.18 -0.40 -16.79
CA ASP A 80 -12.88 0.13 -17.96
C ASP A 80 -12.49 -0.58 -19.26
N SER A 81 -11.19 -0.88 -19.42
CA SER A 81 -10.64 -1.58 -20.58
C SER A 81 -10.95 -3.08 -20.63
N ALA A 82 -11.58 -3.63 -19.59
CA ALA A 82 -11.97 -5.03 -19.56
C ALA A 82 -13.08 -5.34 -20.59
N THR A 83 -13.30 -6.61 -20.93
CA THR A 83 -14.34 -7.09 -21.86
C THR A 83 -15.49 -7.80 -21.15
N ASN A 84 -15.61 -7.61 -19.84
CA ASN A 84 -16.68 -8.16 -18.99
C ASN A 84 -17.60 -7.04 -18.48
N GLU A 85 -18.36 -7.31 -17.41
CA GLU A 85 -19.29 -6.37 -16.78
C GLU A 85 -18.66 -5.06 -16.27
N GLN A 86 -17.34 -4.99 -16.16
CA GLN A 86 -16.63 -3.78 -15.75
C GLN A 86 -16.36 -2.82 -16.92
N HIS A 87 -16.57 -3.26 -18.16
CA HIS A 87 -16.25 -2.52 -19.37
C HIS A 87 -16.93 -1.14 -19.42
N VAL A 88 -16.16 -0.12 -19.79
CA VAL A 88 -16.66 1.22 -20.14
C VAL A 88 -16.10 1.58 -21.51
N PRO A 89 -16.92 1.83 -22.54
CA PRO A 89 -16.44 2.17 -23.88
C PRO A 89 -15.48 3.36 -23.89
N LEU A 90 -14.48 3.34 -24.79
CA LEU A 90 -13.37 4.31 -24.79
C LEU A 90 -13.83 5.78 -24.78
N ASP A 91 -14.81 6.14 -25.60
CA ASP A 91 -15.34 7.52 -25.64
C ASP A 91 -16.05 7.91 -24.33
N ARG A 92 -16.72 6.95 -23.70
CA ARG A 92 -17.38 7.13 -22.39
C ARG A 92 -16.34 7.29 -21.29
N TYR A 93 -15.30 6.45 -21.28
CA TYR A 93 -14.16 6.56 -20.38
C TYR A 93 -13.48 7.93 -20.49
N LYS A 94 -13.22 8.43 -21.71
CA LYS A 94 -12.68 9.78 -21.92
C LYS A 94 -13.59 10.86 -21.35
N SER A 95 -14.89 10.78 -21.61
CA SER A 95 -15.89 11.72 -21.08
C SER A 95 -15.97 11.68 -19.55
N ASN A 96 -15.82 10.50 -18.94
CA ASN A 96 -15.81 10.33 -17.49
C ASN A 96 -14.55 10.95 -16.88
N LEU A 97 -13.36 10.74 -17.46
CA LEU A 97 -12.13 11.38 -17.01
C LEU A 97 -12.21 12.91 -17.11
N GLU A 98 -12.77 13.44 -18.21
CA GLU A 98 -13.03 14.88 -18.35
C GLU A 98 -13.92 15.40 -17.21
N THR A 99 -15.00 14.67 -16.90
CA THR A 99 -15.93 15.03 -15.83
C THR A 99 -15.25 15.02 -14.46
N LEU A 100 -14.52 13.95 -14.13
CA LEU A 100 -13.80 13.83 -12.85
C LEU A 100 -12.77 14.95 -12.70
N ALA A 101 -11.95 15.17 -13.73
CA ALA A 101 -10.95 16.23 -13.70
C ALA A 101 -11.58 17.62 -13.57
N GLN A 102 -12.68 17.88 -14.28
CA GLN A 102 -13.39 19.16 -14.23
C GLN A 102 -13.95 19.44 -12.83
N GLN A 103 -14.52 18.45 -12.16
CA GLN A 103 -15.01 18.59 -10.77
C GLN A 103 -13.92 19.08 -9.80
N ALA A 104 -12.68 18.61 -9.95
CA ALA A 104 -11.56 19.08 -9.15
C ALA A 104 -11.05 20.46 -9.60
N VAL A 105 -10.94 20.70 -10.90
CA VAL A 105 -10.49 21.98 -11.48
C VAL A 105 -11.43 23.13 -11.10
N ASP A 106 -12.75 22.93 -11.13
CA ASP A 106 -13.76 23.92 -10.74
C ASP A 106 -13.62 24.38 -9.29
N ARG A 107 -12.99 23.56 -8.45
CA ARG A 107 -12.68 23.85 -7.04
C ARG A 107 -11.28 24.45 -6.84
N GLY A 108 -10.56 24.75 -7.92
CA GLY A 108 -9.19 25.26 -7.89
C GLY A 108 -8.16 24.22 -7.43
N VAL A 109 -8.48 22.93 -7.52
CA VAL A 109 -7.59 21.83 -7.15
C VAL A 109 -6.76 21.40 -8.37
N LYS A 110 -5.47 21.15 -8.17
CA LYS A 110 -4.60 20.65 -9.24
C LYS A 110 -4.92 19.18 -9.55
N VAL A 111 -4.70 18.74 -10.79
CA VAL A 111 -5.10 17.38 -11.22
C VAL A 111 -4.00 16.72 -12.05
N ILE A 112 -3.68 15.46 -11.74
CA ILE A 112 -2.90 14.58 -12.61
C ILE A 112 -3.80 13.42 -13.03
N ILE A 113 -3.88 13.15 -14.33
CA ILE A 113 -4.59 11.98 -14.86
C ILE A 113 -3.58 10.86 -15.14
N THR A 114 -3.81 9.68 -14.57
CA THR A 114 -2.94 8.51 -14.73
C THR A 114 -3.66 7.46 -15.57
N GLY A 115 -3.01 6.98 -16.63
CA GLY A 115 -3.50 5.88 -17.47
C GLY A 115 -3.06 4.50 -16.96
N PRO A 116 -3.80 3.41 -17.28
CA PRO A 116 -3.47 2.04 -16.86
C PRO A 116 -2.07 1.56 -17.29
N ALA A 117 -1.53 0.60 -16.54
CA ALA A 117 -0.26 -0.07 -16.85
C ALA A 117 -0.47 -1.26 -17.83
N PRO A 118 0.57 -1.99 -18.26
CA PRO A 118 0.38 -3.19 -19.07
C PRO A 118 -0.27 -4.33 -18.25
N HIS A 119 -1.07 -5.17 -18.91
CA HIS A 119 -1.58 -6.43 -18.35
C HIS A 119 -0.60 -7.56 -18.65
N ASP A 120 -0.32 -8.44 -17.69
CA ASP A 120 0.46 -9.65 -17.95
C ASP A 120 -0.48 -10.82 -18.29
N GLU A 121 -0.64 -11.05 -19.58
CA GLU A 121 -1.52 -12.10 -20.12
C GLU A 121 -0.95 -13.50 -19.85
N LEU A 122 0.37 -13.65 -19.75
CA LEU A 122 1.04 -14.92 -19.50
C LEU A 122 0.86 -15.37 -18.04
N ALA A 123 1.08 -14.46 -17.09
CA ALA A 123 0.83 -14.69 -15.67
C ALA A 123 -0.64 -15.00 -15.42
N ARG A 124 -1.55 -14.29 -16.10
CA ARG A 124 -2.99 -14.57 -16.04
C ARG A 124 -3.32 -15.96 -16.60
N ARG A 125 -2.75 -16.34 -17.75
CA ARG A 125 -2.95 -17.65 -18.37
C ARG A 125 -2.50 -18.78 -17.45
N GLU A 126 -1.37 -18.64 -16.76
CA GLU A 126 -0.90 -19.65 -15.81
C GLU A 126 -1.78 -19.73 -14.56
N MET A 127 -2.20 -18.59 -14.00
CA MET A 127 -3.06 -18.55 -12.81
C MET A 127 -4.44 -19.17 -13.06
N PHE A 128 -4.97 -19.07 -14.29
CA PHE A 128 -6.30 -19.57 -14.68
C PHE A 128 -6.21 -20.69 -15.72
N LYS A 129 -5.15 -21.50 -15.69
CA LYS A 129 -4.95 -22.59 -16.67
C LYS A 129 -6.07 -23.63 -16.67
N ASP A 130 -6.75 -23.79 -15.53
CA ASP A 130 -7.89 -24.70 -15.37
C ASP A 130 -9.24 -24.06 -15.81
N GLU A 131 -9.24 -22.77 -16.16
CA GLU A 131 -10.39 -22.00 -16.66
C GLU A 131 -10.06 -21.29 -18.01
N PRO A 132 -9.75 -22.06 -19.07
CA PRO A 132 -9.31 -21.50 -20.35
C PRO A 132 -10.38 -20.62 -21.00
N GLY A 133 -10.00 -19.39 -21.38
CA GLY A 133 -10.85 -18.45 -22.12
C GLY A 133 -11.38 -17.26 -21.32
N VAL A 134 -11.11 -17.17 -20.01
CA VAL A 134 -11.56 -16.06 -19.15
C VAL A 134 -10.41 -15.10 -18.84
N ASN A 135 -9.92 -14.40 -19.86
CA ASN A 135 -9.10 -13.20 -19.63
C ASN A 135 -9.82 -11.97 -20.19
N PRO A 136 -10.50 -11.19 -19.34
CA PRO A 136 -11.25 -10.04 -19.81
C PRO A 136 -10.34 -8.85 -20.15
N ARG A 137 -9.02 -8.95 -19.98
CA ARG A 137 -8.09 -7.82 -20.17
C ARG A 137 -6.94 -8.21 -21.08
N SER A 138 -6.44 -7.24 -21.85
CA SER A 138 -5.23 -7.39 -22.64
C SER A 138 -4.32 -6.18 -22.50
N SER A 139 -3.02 -6.40 -22.70
CA SER A 139 -2.03 -5.32 -22.63
C SER A 139 -2.29 -4.27 -23.73
N GLN A 140 -2.79 -4.72 -24.88
CA GLN A 140 -3.19 -3.84 -25.99
C GLN A 140 -4.36 -2.91 -25.61
N LEU A 141 -5.40 -3.43 -24.95
CA LEU A 141 -6.52 -2.60 -24.52
C LEU A 141 -6.09 -1.63 -23.42
N GLN A 142 -5.30 -2.08 -22.43
CA GLN A 142 -4.78 -1.16 -21.41
C GLN A 142 -3.93 -0.04 -22.03
N ARG A 143 -3.14 -0.34 -23.07
CA ARG A 143 -2.41 0.69 -23.81
C ARG A 143 -3.33 1.76 -24.40
N GLN A 144 -4.39 1.35 -25.09
CA GLN A 144 -5.36 2.27 -25.70
C GLN A 144 -6.01 3.20 -24.66
N TYR A 145 -6.38 2.66 -23.49
CA TYR A 145 -6.98 3.45 -22.41
C TYR A 145 -5.96 4.35 -21.71
N SER A 146 -4.69 3.94 -21.64
CA SER A 146 -3.61 4.81 -21.13
C SER A 146 -3.33 5.98 -22.06
N GLU A 147 -3.27 5.73 -23.37
CA GLU A 147 -3.11 6.78 -24.39
C GLU A 147 -4.31 7.75 -24.38
N ALA A 148 -5.55 7.23 -24.27
CA ALA A 148 -6.75 8.05 -24.15
C ALA A 148 -6.77 8.93 -22.88
N ALA A 149 -6.25 8.44 -21.76
CA ALA A 149 -6.11 9.25 -20.54
C ALA A 149 -5.15 10.44 -20.75
N CYS A 150 -4.05 10.22 -21.46
CA CYS A 150 -3.11 11.28 -21.84
C CYS A 150 -3.75 12.29 -22.83
N GLU A 151 -4.55 11.82 -23.78
CA GLU A 151 -5.29 12.69 -24.70
C GLU A 151 -6.26 13.62 -23.95
N VAL A 152 -7.01 13.08 -22.99
CA VAL A 152 -7.92 13.86 -22.14
C VAL A 152 -7.15 14.91 -21.35
N ALA A 153 -6.07 14.51 -20.68
CA ALA A 153 -5.24 15.45 -19.92
C ALA A 153 -4.71 16.57 -20.81
N SER A 154 -4.17 16.23 -21.98
CA SER A 154 -3.68 17.21 -22.95
C SER A 154 -4.78 18.16 -23.41
N LYS A 155 -5.99 17.66 -23.72
CA LYS A 155 -7.16 18.47 -24.10
C LYS A 155 -7.54 19.47 -23.01
N MET A 156 -7.41 19.09 -21.74
CA MET A 156 -7.73 19.93 -20.58
C MET A 156 -6.56 20.81 -20.12
N GLY A 157 -5.38 20.71 -20.74
CA GLY A 157 -4.18 21.41 -20.29
C GLY A 157 -3.66 20.91 -18.93
N LEU A 158 -3.90 19.63 -18.62
CA LEU A 158 -3.50 18.97 -17.38
C LEU A 158 -2.31 18.02 -17.61
N PRO A 159 -1.46 17.80 -16.59
CA PRO A 159 -0.45 16.75 -16.63
C PRO A 159 -1.06 15.34 -16.65
N SER A 160 -0.34 14.41 -17.26
CA SER A 160 -0.68 12.99 -17.24
C SER A 160 0.51 12.07 -16.98
N ILE A 161 0.22 10.87 -16.50
CA ILE A 161 1.18 9.77 -16.38
C ILE A 161 0.70 8.59 -17.24
N ASN A 162 1.52 8.19 -18.20
CA ASN A 162 1.28 6.99 -19.02
C ASN A 162 1.99 5.78 -18.38
N LEU A 163 1.31 5.07 -17.49
CA LEU A 163 1.93 3.92 -16.81
C LEU A 163 2.18 2.74 -17.76
N TRP A 164 1.37 2.58 -18.80
CA TRP A 164 1.64 1.58 -19.83
C TRP A 164 3.04 1.76 -20.41
N GLN A 165 3.35 2.98 -20.87
CA GLN A 165 4.65 3.30 -21.44
C GLN A 165 5.77 3.27 -20.39
N ALA A 166 5.53 3.74 -19.17
CA ALA A 166 6.53 3.75 -18.12
C ALA A 166 7.00 2.33 -17.74
N PHE A 167 6.05 1.40 -17.54
CA PHE A 167 6.35 0.01 -17.23
C PHE A 167 7.03 -0.70 -18.40
N ALA A 168 6.51 -0.50 -19.63
CA ALA A 168 7.09 -1.08 -20.82
C ALA A 168 8.55 -0.61 -21.00
N SER A 169 8.83 0.69 -20.89
CA SER A 169 10.18 1.21 -21.01
C SER A 169 11.11 0.75 -19.90
N ASP A 170 10.65 0.66 -18.65
CA ASP A 170 11.46 0.12 -17.54
C ASP A 170 11.77 -1.38 -17.73
N ALA A 171 10.86 -2.12 -18.40
CA ALA A 171 11.08 -3.50 -18.83
C ALA A 171 12.02 -3.62 -20.06
N GLY A 172 12.49 -2.50 -20.62
CA GLY A 172 13.36 -2.46 -21.79
C GLY A 172 12.64 -2.46 -23.14
N TRP A 173 11.30 -2.38 -23.14
CA TRP A 173 10.50 -2.34 -24.37
C TRP A 173 10.75 -1.05 -25.16
N LYS A 174 10.76 -1.19 -26.48
CA LYS A 174 10.87 -0.10 -27.45
C LYS A 174 9.80 -0.27 -28.53
N SER A 175 9.39 0.85 -29.12
CA SER A 175 8.45 0.84 -30.24
C SER A 175 8.95 -0.09 -31.36
N GLY A 176 8.07 -0.96 -31.85
CA GLY A 176 8.37 -1.98 -32.86
C GLY A 176 8.74 -3.35 -32.28
N MET A 177 8.96 -3.46 -30.96
CA MET A 177 9.09 -4.75 -30.27
C MET A 177 7.71 -5.33 -29.94
N PRO A 178 7.59 -6.66 -29.77
CA PRO A 178 6.36 -7.30 -29.30
C PRO A 178 5.87 -6.70 -27.98
N LEU A 179 4.56 -6.67 -27.75
CA LEU A 179 4.00 -6.11 -26.52
C LEU A 179 4.45 -6.93 -25.30
N PRO A 180 4.83 -6.29 -24.18
CA PRO A 180 5.36 -7.00 -23.02
C PRO A 180 4.34 -7.98 -22.42
N SER A 181 4.82 -9.17 -22.04
CA SER A 181 4.02 -10.21 -21.37
C SER A 181 2.67 -10.56 -22.06
N THR A 182 2.63 -10.54 -23.39
CA THR A 182 1.44 -10.94 -24.17
C THR A 182 1.57 -12.35 -24.73
N VAL A 183 0.45 -13.03 -24.96
CA VAL A 183 0.47 -14.37 -25.60
C VAL A 183 1.04 -14.29 -27.02
N GLU A 184 0.73 -13.23 -27.76
CA GLU A 184 1.26 -13.03 -29.12
C GLU A 184 2.78 -12.78 -29.14
N GLY A 185 3.32 -12.13 -28.11
CA GLY A 185 4.75 -11.84 -28.01
C GLY A 185 5.61 -13.00 -27.52
N GLU A 186 5.00 -14.05 -26.95
CA GLU A 186 5.71 -15.18 -26.35
C GLU A 186 6.59 -15.91 -27.37
N GLY A 187 7.88 -16.04 -27.04
CA GLY A 187 8.87 -16.72 -27.88
C GLY A 187 9.36 -15.92 -29.08
N GLN A 188 8.99 -14.64 -29.19
CA GLN A 188 9.54 -13.74 -30.21
C GLN A 188 10.90 -13.14 -29.77
N ASP A 189 11.75 -12.83 -30.75
CA ASP A 189 13.03 -12.16 -30.49
C ASP A 189 12.82 -10.81 -29.79
N ASN A 190 13.57 -10.59 -28.71
CA ASN A 190 13.47 -9.39 -27.86
C ASN A 190 12.12 -9.23 -27.14
N GLU A 191 11.42 -10.30 -26.81
CA GLU A 191 10.31 -10.21 -25.87
C GLU A 191 10.74 -9.53 -24.56
N THR A 192 9.80 -8.80 -23.96
CA THR A 192 10.01 -8.12 -22.67
C THR A 192 8.92 -8.56 -21.71
N SER A 193 9.22 -8.55 -20.41
CA SER A 193 8.32 -9.03 -19.38
C SER A 193 8.05 -7.93 -18.36
N VAL A 194 6.77 -7.77 -18.04
CA VAL A 194 6.30 -6.91 -16.94
C VAL A 194 5.93 -7.72 -15.69
N THR A 195 6.19 -9.03 -15.67
CA THR A 195 5.77 -9.93 -14.58
C THR A 195 6.27 -9.45 -13.21
N LYS A 196 7.51 -8.96 -13.12
CA LYS A 196 8.07 -8.47 -11.84
C LYS A 196 7.34 -7.26 -11.25
N TYR A 197 6.58 -6.52 -12.06
CA TYR A 197 5.86 -5.32 -11.60
C TYR A 197 4.45 -5.65 -11.12
N LEU A 198 3.95 -6.87 -11.35
CA LEU A 198 2.57 -7.26 -11.11
C LEU A 198 2.50 -8.51 -10.22
N VAL A 199 1.49 -8.61 -9.36
CA VAL A 199 1.30 -9.76 -8.46
C VAL A 199 0.53 -10.89 -9.16
N ASP A 200 -0.58 -10.53 -9.82
CA ASP A 200 -1.54 -11.44 -10.43
C ASP A 200 -1.77 -11.15 -11.93
N GLY A 201 -0.84 -10.38 -12.51
CA GLY A 201 -0.91 -9.87 -13.87
C GLY A 201 -1.74 -8.60 -14.05
N LEU A 202 -2.33 -8.05 -12.98
CA LEU A 202 -3.04 -6.77 -12.99
C LEU A 202 -2.60 -5.83 -11.87
N HIS A 203 -2.63 -6.29 -10.62
CA HIS A 203 -2.30 -5.48 -9.45
C HIS A 203 -0.79 -5.33 -9.28
N PHE A 204 -0.35 -4.17 -8.82
CA PHE A 204 1.08 -3.86 -8.76
C PHE A 204 1.76 -4.59 -7.60
N ALA A 205 2.89 -5.20 -7.92
CA ALA A 205 3.91 -5.56 -6.95
C ALA A 205 4.72 -4.32 -6.55
N GLY A 206 5.61 -4.46 -5.55
CA GLY A 206 6.46 -3.36 -5.09
C GLY A 206 7.22 -2.63 -6.21
N PRO A 207 7.88 -3.34 -7.16
CA PRO A 207 8.52 -2.69 -8.31
C PRO A 207 7.55 -1.87 -9.17
N GLY A 208 6.31 -2.33 -9.36
CA GLY A 208 5.30 -1.58 -10.12
C GLY A 208 4.88 -0.28 -9.43
N TYR A 209 4.63 -0.33 -8.12
CA TYR A 209 4.38 0.88 -7.35
C TYR A 209 5.58 1.83 -7.31
N LYS A 210 6.81 1.31 -7.37
CA LYS A 210 8.00 2.15 -7.44
C LYS A 210 8.08 2.93 -8.74
N VAL A 211 7.76 2.31 -9.88
CA VAL A 211 7.68 3.01 -11.19
C VAL A 211 6.61 4.11 -11.13
N TRP A 212 5.43 3.82 -10.59
CA TRP A 212 4.38 4.83 -10.47
C TRP A 212 4.80 5.97 -9.51
N PHE A 213 5.42 5.67 -8.38
CA PHE A 213 5.95 6.68 -7.45
C PHE A 213 6.94 7.61 -8.14
N ASP A 214 7.90 7.07 -8.89
CA ASP A 214 8.94 7.87 -9.55
C ASP A 214 8.34 8.79 -10.61
N GLU A 215 7.44 8.29 -11.45
CA GLU A 215 6.76 9.11 -12.46
C GLU A 215 5.85 10.16 -11.82
N LEU A 216 5.12 9.82 -10.74
CA LEU A 216 4.27 10.77 -10.03
C LEU A 216 5.09 11.91 -9.41
N VAL A 217 6.16 11.59 -8.67
CA VAL A 217 7.04 12.60 -8.06
C VAL A 217 7.68 13.47 -9.13
N LYS A 218 8.15 12.88 -10.23
CA LYS A 218 8.70 13.61 -11.38
C LYS A 218 7.69 14.57 -12.00
N VAL A 219 6.44 14.14 -12.22
CA VAL A 219 5.38 15.01 -12.76
C VAL A 219 5.03 16.13 -11.79
N ILE A 220 4.88 15.83 -10.48
CA ILE A 220 4.60 16.86 -9.47
C ILE A 220 5.72 17.91 -9.47
N ARG A 221 6.98 17.49 -9.38
CA ARG A 221 8.12 18.41 -9.34
C ARG A 221 8.21 19.31 -10.58
N LYS A 222 7.88 18.76 -11.75
CA LYS A 222 7.96 19.47 -13.03
C LYS A 222 6.78 20.41 -13.26
N GLU A 223 5.57 19.91 -13.11
CA GLU A 223 4.35 20.59 -13.54
C GLU A 223 3.72 21.41 -12.40
N TYR A 224 3.89 20.96 -11.16
CA TYR A 224 3.37 21.59 -9.94
C TYR A 224 4.47 21.86 -8.91
N PRO A 225 5.48 22.68 -9.25
CA PRO A 225 6.66 22.90 -8.41
C PRO A 225 6.33 23.53 -7.05
N ASP A 226 5.16 24.16 -6.89
CA ASP A 226 4.66 24.68 -5.62
C ASP A 226 4.13 23.58 -4.68
N LEU A 227 3.87 22.38 -5.22
CA LEU A 227 3.54 21.16 -4.47
C LEU A 227 4.70 20.18 -4.38
N SER A 228 5.88 20.55 -4.88
CA SER A 228 7.08 19.70 -4.82
C SER A 228 7.49 19.47 -3.37
N ASP A 229 7.89 18.23 -3.06
CA ASP A 229 8.50 17.89 -1.78
C ASP A 229 9.78 18.69 -1.51
N GLU A 230 10.49 19.16 -2.54
CA GLU A 230 11.74 19.90 -2.37
C GLU A 230 11.51 21.37 -1.96
N THR A 231 10.36 21.95 -2.32
CA THR A 231 10.07 23.37 -2.13
C THR A 231 9.07 23.62 -1.00
N LEU A 232 8.18 22.65 -0.72
CA LEU A 232 7.15 22.79 0.30
C LEU A 232 7.75 22.92 1.71
N PRO A 233 7.41 24.00 2.45
CA PRO A 233 7.87 24.16 3.80
C PRO A 233 7.22 23.12 4.71
N MET A 234 7.98 22.61 5.67
CA MET A 234 7.39 21.80 6.73
C MET A 234 6.46 22.66 7.59
N VAL A 235 5.25 22.17 7.81
CA VAL A 235 4.33 22.64 8.84
C VAL A 235 4.98 22.46 10.21
N MET A 236 4.87 23.51 11.03
CA MET A 236 5.54 23.63 12.34
C MET A 236 7.05 23.39 12.27
N PRO A 237 7.84 24.15 11.49
CA PRO A 237 9.26 23.87 11.29
C PRO A 237 10.06 23.95 12.60
N LEU A 238 11.17 23.21 12.68
CA LEU A 238 12.08 23.30 13.83
C LEU A 238 12.51 24.76 14.03
N THR A 239 12.45 25.22 15.28
CA THR A 239 12.98 26.53 15.67
C THR A 239 14.49 26.59 15.36
N PRO A 240 15.08 27.79 15.13
CA PRO A 240 16.52 27.92 14.86
C PRO A 240 17.40 27.24 15.92
N LYS A 241 16.98 27.29 17.20
CA LYS A 241 17.66 26.61 18.31
C LYS A 241 17.62 25.09 18.20
N MET A 242 16.46 24.52 17.82
CA MET A 242 16.32 23.08 17.60
C MET A 242 17.09 22.62 16.35
N ARG A 243 17.09 23.42 15.27
CA ARG A 243 17.88 23.13 14.07
C ARG A 243 19.38 23.00 14.39
N LEU A 244 19.92 23.92 15.18
CA LEU A 244 21.32 23.89 15.59
C LEU A 244 21.64 22.65 16.43
N ALA A 245 20.76 22.28 17.36
CA ALA A 245 20.92 21.08 18.20
C ALA A 245 20.86 19.77 17.39
N VAL A 246 19.99 19.66 16.38
CA VAL A 246 19.94 18.51 15.46
C VAL A 246 21.22 18.41 14.62
N ILE A 247 21.72 19.53 14.09
CA ILE A 247 22.97 19.54 13.32
C ILE A 247 24.16 19.11 14.19
N LEU A 248 24.25 19.59 15.43
CA LEU A 248 25.31 19.23 16.38
C LEU A 248 25.27 17.74 16.78
N THR A 249 24.07 17.16 16.93
CA THR A 249 23.91 15.74 17.26
C THR A 249 24.17 14.82 16.06
N CYS A 250 23.76 15.20 14.85
CA CYS A 250 24.12 14.47 13.63
C CYS A 250 25.63 14.54 13.34
N ALA A 251 26.30 15.68 13.59
CA ALA A 251 27.75 15.81 13.42
C ALA A 251 28.54 14.95 14.44
N ALA A 252 28.01 14.76 15.65
CA ALA A 252 28.58 13.83 16.63
C ALA A 252 28.42 12.35 16.23
N ALA A 253 27.40 12.01 15.43
CA ALA A 253 27.20 10.67 14.90
C ALA A 253 28.13 10.31 13.72
N VAL A 254 28.84 11.28 13.13
CA VAL A 254 29.80 11.04 12.02
C VAL A 254 31.05 10.29 12.47
N HIS A 255 31.30 10.13 13.78
CA HIS A 255 32.38 9.29 14.32
C HIS A 255 32.01 7.80 14.47
N ALA A 256 30.78 7.39 14.16
CA ALA A 256 30.39 5.97 14.13
C ALA A 256 30.38 5.43 12.69
N GLN A 257 31.58 5.27 12.11
CA GLN A 257 31.82 4.57 10.83
C GLN A 257 31.63 3.05 10.95
N LEU A 258 30.49 2.61 11.50
CA LEU A 258 30.12 1.20 11.63
C LEU A 258 28.98 0.78 10.68
N PHE A 259 28.26 1.72 10.07
CA PHE A 259 27.13 1.39 9.19
C PHE A 259 27.45 1.31 7.69
N SER A 260 28.53 1.94 7.19
CA SER A 260 28.80 1.94 5.74
C SER A 260 29.34 0.60 5.21
N ASN A 261 30.05 -0.17 6.06
CA ASN A 261 30.53 -1.51 5.71
C ASN A 261 29.45 -2.60 5.76
N PHE A 262 28.31 -2.35 6.42
CA PHE A 262 27.19 -3.29 6.47
C PHE A 262 26.39 -3.28 5.16
N PHE A 263 26.22 -2.11 4.54
CA PHE A 263 25.45 -1.96 3.30
C PHE A 263 26.18 -2.49 2.06
N ASN A 264 27.50 -2.30 1.94
CA ASN A 264 28.25 -2.78 0.77
C ASN A 264 28.44 -4.31 0.74
N ASN A 265 28.36 -5.00 1.89
CA ASN A 265 28.46 -6.46 1.94
C ASN A 265 27.13 -7.19 1.67
N MET A 266 25.98 -6.50 1.74
CA MET A 266 24.66 -7.06 1.41
C MET A 266 24.38 -7.11 -0.10
N GLN A 267 25.16 -6.43 -0.93
CA GLN A 267 24.91 -6.36 -2.39
C GLN A 267 25.49 -7.51 -3.21
N LYS A 268 26.18 -8.49 -2.60
CA LYS A 268 26.83 -9.59 -3.35
C LYS A 268 26.25 -11.00 -3.19
N LYS A 269 25.16 -11.21 -2.45
CA LYS A 269 24.41 -12.47 -2.50
C LYS A 269 22.96 -12.24 -2.12
N LYS A 270 22.04 -12.37 -3.08
CA LYS A 270 20.77 -13.10 -2.91
C LYS A 270 20.02 -13.18 -4.25
N GLU A 271 20.08 -14.38 -4.85
CA GLU A 271 18.99 -14.90 -5.66
C GLU A 271 17.72 -14.88 -4.80
N PHE A 272 16.64 -14.28 -5.30
CA PHE A 272 15.36 -14.21 -4.60
C PHE A 272 14.60 -15.54 -4.77
N GLY A 273 14.78 -16.45 -3.80
CA GLY A 273 13.73 -17.39 -3.41
C GLY A 273 12.80 -16.70 -2.40
N VAL A 274 11.53 -17.10 -2.37
CA VAL A 274 10.55 -16.62 -1.37
C VAL A 274 11.11 -16.92 0.02
N GLU A 275 11.62 -15.91 0.72
CA GLU A 275 12.18 -16.08 2.06
C GLU A 275 11.02 -16.16 3.05
N GLU A 276 10.89 -17.32 3.69
CA GLU A 276 10.02 -17.53 4.84
C GLU A 276 10.27 -16.43 5.89
N SER A 277 9.22 -15.88 6.51
CA SER A 277 9.37 -14.76 7.46
C SER A 277 10.40 -15.12 8.54
N TRP A 278 11.21 -14.14 9.00
CA TRP A 278 12.17 -14.36 10.10
C TRP A 278 11.53 -15.11 11.28
N HIS A 279 10.27 -14.79 11.59
CA HIS A 279 9.53 -15.42 12.67
C HIS A 279 9.27 -16.91 12.42
N ASN A 280 8.88 -17.30 11.21
CA ASN A 280 8.72 -18.72 10.86
C ASN A 280 10.06 -19.46 10.89
N GLN A 281 11.13 -18.82 10.42
CA GLN A 281 12.48 -19.40 10.47
C GLN A 281 12.93 -19.63 11.91
N GLU A 282 12.67 -18.68 12.82
CA GLU A 282 13.01 -18.84 14.24
C GLU A 282 12.08 -19.85 14.94
N TYR A 283 10.78 -19.86 14.64
CA TYR A 283 9.82 -20.83 15.18
C TYR A 283 10.21 -22.27 14.83
N GLN A 284 10.64 -22.53 13.57
CA GLN A 284 11.13 -23.84 13.16
C GLN A 284 12.47 -24.25 13.83
N LYS A 285 13.27 -23.29 14.29
CA LYS A 285 14.54 -23.56 14.99
C LYS A 285 14.32 -23.94 16.46
N VAL A 286 13.21 -23.54 17.07
CA VAL A 286 12.92 -23.87 18.48
C VAL A 286 12.46 -25.31 18.59
N GLN A 287 13.33 -26.16 19.17
CA GLN A 287 13.01 -27.55 19.47
C GLN A 287 12.66 -27.72 20.95
N CYS A 288 11.37 -27.90 21.25
CA CYS A 288 10.89 -28.22 22.58
C CYS A 288 10.84 -29.73 22.78
N ASN A 289 11.90 -30.31 23.34
CA ASN A 289 11.95 -31.75 23.64
C ASN A 289 10.84 -32.14 24.64
N ASN A 290 9.86 -32.93 24.19
CA ASN A 290 8.65 -33.33 24.93
C ASN A 290 7.76 -32.16 25.41
N GLY A 291 7.76 -31.03 24.69
CA GLY A 291 6.94 -29.86 24.98
C GLY A 291 6.34 -29.20 23.74
N TYR A 292 5.54 -28.15 23.95
CA TYR A 292 4.91 -27.32 22.94
C TYR A 292 5.69 -26.01 22.75
N THR A 293 5.96 -25.61 21.51
CA THR A 293 6.56 -24.32 21.18
C THR A 293 5.48 -23.24 21.14
N CYS A 294 5.58 -22.23 22.00
CA CYS A 294 4.65 -21.11 22.01
C CYS A 294 4.90 -20.18 20.82
N PRO A 295 3.92 -19.97 19.93
CA PRO A 295 4.13 -19.22 18.69
C PRO A 295 4.53 -17.76 18.95
N ASP A 296 3.89 -17.09 19.91
CA ASP A 296 4.09 -15.65 20.12
C ASP A 296 5.40 -15.31 20.85
N THR A 297 5.87 -16.21 21.72
CA THR A 297 7.05 -15.99 22.58
C THR A 297 8.26 -16.82 22.21
N LEU A 298 8.10 -17.82 21.34
CA LEU A 298 9.11 -18.80 20.96
C LEU A 298 9.71 -19.57 22.16
N THR A 299 8.97 -19.63 23.28
CA THR A 299 9.37 -20.37 24.48
C THR A 299 8.76 -21.76 24.51
N CYS A 300 9.44 -22.72 25.14
CA CYS A 300 8.88 -24.05 25.36
C CYS A 300 7.95 -24.08 26.57
N ALA A 301 6.78 -24.70 26.38
CA ALA A 301 5.78 -24.95 27.41
C ALA A 301 5.33 -26.43 27.39
N LYS A 302 4.54 -26.88 28.38
CA LYS A 302 4.08 -28.28 28.41
C LYS A 302 2.89 -28.52 27.47
N SER A 303 2.03 -27.52 27.32
CA SER A 303 0.86 -27.52 26.45
C SER A 303 0.59 -26.11 25.92
N PRO A 304 -0.29 -25.92 24.91
CA PRO A 304 -0.67 -24.59 24.45
C PRO A 304 -1.22 -23.70 25.58
N LEU A 305 -1.94 -24.28 26.53
CA LEU A 305 -2.46 -23.56 27.70
C LEU A 305 -1.39 -23.14 28.69
N ASP A 306 -0.14 -23.57 28.55
CA ASP A 306 0.97 -23.18 29.43
C ASP A 306 1.81 -22.03 28.84
N CYS A 307 1.48 -21.56 27.63
CA CYS A 307 2.24 -20.50 26.96
C CYS A 307 2.15 -19.15 27.70
N PRO A 308 3.27 -18.43 27.91
CA PRO A 308 3.23 -17.12 28.53
C PRO A 308 2.64 -16.08 27.57
N CYS A 309 2.12 -14.98 28.11
CA CYS A 309 1.83 -13.79 27.32
C CYS A 309 3.12 -13.15 26.81
N GLN A 310 3.04 -12.44 25.68
CA GLN A 310 4.19 -11.80 25.05
C GLN A 310 4.78 -10.69 25.92
N PHE A 311 3.93 -9.97 26.67
CA PHE A 311 4.35 -8.88 27.53
C PHE A 311 3.89 -9.10 28.99
N PRO A 312 4.49 -10.07 29.72
CA PRO A 312 4.03 -10.46 31.06
C PRO A 312 4.14 -9.34 32.10
N ALA A 313 4.92 -8.29 31.83
CA ALA A 313 4.98 -7.09 32.66
C ALA A 313 3.66 -6.30 32.62
N SER A 314 3.03 -6.19 31.44
CA SER A 314 1.86 -5.35 31.16
C SER A 314 0.59 -6.14 30.87
N GLU A 315 0.67 -7.46 30.73
CA GLU A 315 -0.45 -8.34 30.38
C GLU A 315 -0.74 -9.37 31.47
N ILE A 316 -2.01 -9.76 31.56
CA ILE A 316 -2.50 -10.91 32.32
C ILE A 316 -3.05 -11.96 31.36
N LYS A 317 -2.80 -13.23 31.70
CA LYS A 317 -3.28 -14.38 30.95
C LYS A 317 -4.62 -14.85 31.51
N CYS A 318 -5.66 -14.82 30.69
CA CYS A 318 -6.99 -15.29 31.06
C CYS A 318 -7.31 -16.58 30.30
N VAL A 319 -7.31 -17.71 31.00
CA VAL A 319 -7.70 -19.02 30.46
C VAL A 319 -9.22 -19.09 30.36
N TYR A 320 -9.75 -19.53 29.21
CA TYR A 320 -11.20 -19.66 29.03
C TYR A 320 -11.80 -20.71 29.98
N PRO A 321 -13.07 -20.54 30.41
CA PRO A 321 -13.71 -21.45 31.38
C PRO A 321 -13.72 -22.93 30.96
N ASP A 322 -13.82 -23.20 29.65
CA ASP A 322 -13.83 -24.55 29.08
C ASP A 322 -12.43 -25.12 28.80
N LYS A 323 -11.38 -24.34 29.10
CA LYS A 323 -9.96 -24.66 28.82
C LYS A 323 -9.67 -24.88 27.34
N SER A 324 -10.47 -24.33 26.42
CA SER A 324 -10.21 -24.39 24.98
C SER A 324 -9.00 -23.55 24.55
N GLY A 325 -8.64 -22.55 25.35
CA GLY A 325 -7.56 -21.62 25.05
C GLY A 325 -7.39 -20.57 26.14
N TYR A 326 -6.66 -19.51 25.81
CA TYR A 326 -6.48 -18.35 26.65
C TYR A 326 -6.43 -17.08 25.79
N VAL A 327 -6.56 -15.93 26.44
CA VAL A 327 -6.30 -14.61 25.86
C VAL A 327 -5.40 -13.81 26.80
N CYS A 328 -4.50 -13.03 26.23
CA CYS A 328 -3.71 -12.05 26.96
C CYS A 328 -4.39 -10.69 26.86
N ILE A 329 -4.67 -10.06 28.00
CA ILE A 329 -5.26 -8.72 28.08
C ILE A 329 -4.37 -7.82 28.92
N SER A 330 -4.47 -6.50 28.74
CA SER A 330 -3.71 -5.53 29.55
C SER A 330 -4.08 -5.64 31.03
N LYS A 331 -3.08 -5.51 31.92
CA LYS A 331 -3.31 -5.48 33.37
C LYS A 331 -4.17 -4.27 33.76
N PRO A 332 -5.19 -4.46 34.62
CA PRO A 332 -5.94 -3.35 35.19
C PRO A 332 -5.12 -2.67 36.31
N GLY A 333 -4.34 -1.64 35.97
CA GLY A 333 -3.66 -0.74 36.92
C GLY A 333 -2.53 -1.35 37.76
N ASP A 334 -1.81 -0.47 38.48
CA ASP A 334 -0.66 -0.85 39.32
C ASP A 334 -1.12 -1.63 40.56
N GLY A 335 -0.65 -2.88 40.72
CA GLY A 335 -0.89 -3.71 41.91
C GLY A 335 -1.76 -4.97 41.71
N TYR A 336 -2.21 -5.27 40.49
CA TYR A 336 -2.96 -6.49 40.19
C TYR A 336 -2.02 -7.68 40.00
N ASP A 337 -2.02 -8.63 40.95
CA ASP A 337 -1.15 -9.82 40.95
C ASP A 337 -1.78 -11.06 40.31
N GLY A 338 -3.04 -10.96 39.87
CA GLY A 338 -3.69 -11.98 39.04
C GLY A 338 -4.15 -13.25 39.78
N GLU A 339 -4.07 -13.28 41.12
CA GLU A 339 -4.52 -14.45 41.89
C GLU A 339 -5.99 -14.40 42.30
N ASP A 340 -6.63 -13.23 42.31
CA ASP A 340 -8.01 -13.09 42.77
C ASP A 340 -9.03 -13.23 41.62
N ALA A 341 -9.21 -14.46 41.16
CA ALA A 341 -10.38 -14.85 40.35
C ALA A 341 -11.66 -14.98 41.20
N SER A 342 -11.70 -14.38 42.40
CA SER A 342 -12.84 -14.42 43.30
C SER A 342 -13.65 -13.12 43.27
N SER A 343 -14.69 -13.13 42.44
CA SER A 343 -15.95 -12.41 42.67
C SER A 343 -15.86 -10.91 43.00
N LYS A 344 -15.57 -10.07 42.00
CA LYS A 344 -16.28 -8.81 41.72
C LYS A 344 -15.68 -8.19 40.46
N ALA A 345 -16.35 -8.38 39.33
CA ALA A 345 -16.18 -7.47 38.21
C ALA A 345 -16.69 -6.11 38.67
N GLU A 346 -15.80 -5.25 39.17
CA GLU A 346 -16.14 -3.84 39.36
C GLU A 346 -16.47 -3.25 37.98
N GLU A 347 -17.55 -2.49 37.91
CA GLU A 347 -18.10 -1.94 36.69
C GLU A 347 -17.05 -1.02 36.03
N GLY A 348 -16.37 -1.53 34.99
CA GLY A 348 -15.32 -0.80 34.25
C GLY A 348 -13.95 -1.50 34.15
N ASN A 349 -13.67 -2.53 34.95
CA ASN A 349 -12.39 -3.25 34.88
C ASN A 349 -12.43 -4.41 33.87
N ARG A 350 -11.52 -4.40 32.89
CA ARG A 350 -11.33 -5.48 31.90
C ARG A 350 -10.31 -6.49 32.44
N ASP A 351 -10.76 -7.33 33.37
CA ASP A 351 -9.96 -8.41 33.98
C ASP A 351 -10.36 -9.80 33.42
N CYS A 352 -9.84 -10.89 34.01
CA CYS A 352 -10.21 -12.24 33.57
C CYS A 352 -11.67 -12.62 33.89
N ALA A 353 -12.32 -11.96 34.86
CA ALA A 353 -13.75 -12.15 35.11
C ALA A 353 -14.59 -11.54 33.98
N TRP A 354 -14.17 -10.38 33.46
CA TRP A 354 -14.74 -9.77 32.26
C TRP A 354 -14.58 -10.68 31.04
N VAL A 355 -13.38 -11.24 30.82
CA VAL A 355 -13.13 -12.21 29.72
C VAL A 355 -14.04 -13.43 29.84
N ASN A 356 -14.23 -13.96 31.05
CA ASN A 356 -15.09 -15.13 31.27
C ASN A 356 -16.57 -14.81 30.97
N LYS A 357 -17.06 -13.62 31.32
CA LYS A 357 -18.41 -13.17 30.91
C LYS A 357 -18.50 -13.02 29.40
N ALA A 358 -17.50 -12.41 28.76
CA ALA A 358 -17.43 -12.24 27.31
C ALA A 358 -17.49 -13.59 26.59
N PHE A 359 -16.71 -14.56 27.05
CA PHE A 359 -16.67 -15.90 26.51
C PHE A 359 -18.03 -16.62 26.60
N ARG A 360 -18.77 -16.41 27.70
CA ARG A 360 -20.12 -16.97 27.89
C ARG A 360 -21.23 -16.17 27.20
N GLY A 361 -20.93 -15.04 26.56
CA GLY A 361 -21.93 -14.14 25.98
C GLY A 361 -22.78 -13.39 27.01
N GLU A 362 -22.22 -13.13 28.20
CA GLU A 362 -22.90 -12.52 29.36
C GLU A 362 -22.51 -11.04 29.57
N LEU A 363 -21.99 -10.35 28.55
CA LEU A 363 -21.59 -8.94 28.62
C LEU A 363 -22.75 -7.97 28.39
#